data_AF-A0A524IQ13-F1
#
_entry.id   AF-A0A524IQ13-F1
#
_cell.length_a   1.000
_cell.length_b   1.000
_cell.length_c   1.000
_cell.angle_alpha   90.00
_cell.angle_beta   90.00
_cell.angle_gamma   90.00
#
_symmetry.space_group_name_H-M   'P 1'
#
loop_
_entity.id
_entity.type
_entity.pdbx_description
1 polymer ?
#
loop_
_entity_poly.entity_id
_entity_poly.type
_entity_poly.pdbx_seq_one_letter_code
_entity_poly.pdbx_strand_id
1 'polypeptide(L)' 'LFLPLEGNFTREPIGFAVRKGDPDFVNFLDSWITVKEASGFLRERKMYWFETRDWADRIQ' A
#
# COMPACT_ATOMS: atom_id res chain seq x y z
N LEU A 1 1.97 28.75 8.70
CA LEU A 1 2.01 28.34 7.27
C LEU A 1 0.57 28.07 6.85
N PHE A 2 0.08 28.64 5.75
CA PHE A 2 -1.28 28.41 5.22
C PHE A 2 -1.17 27.54 3.96
N LEU A 3 -1.88 26.42 3.91
CA LEU A 3 -1.95 25.53 2.76
C LEU A 3 -3.35 25.61 2.15
N PRO A 4 -3.54 26.33 1.03
CA PRO A 4 -4.86 26.62 0.45
C PRO A 4 -5.50 25.44 -0.32
N LEU A 5 -5.11 24.20 -0.02
CA LEU A 5 -5.58 23.01 -0.73
C LEU A 5 -6.17 22.02 0.27
N GLU A 6 -7.41 21.61 0.04
CA GLU A 6 -8.05 20.52 0.77
C GLU A 6 -7.61 19.17 0.18
N GLY A 7 -6.53 18.61 0.72
CA GLY A 7 -6.05 17.25 0.39
C GLY A 7 -4.67 17.18 -0.26
N ASN A 8 -4.38 16.04 -0.89
CA ASN A 8 -3.09 15.77 -1.53
C ASN A 8 -2.93 16.59 -2.83
N PHE A 9 -1.71 17.05 -3.10
CA PHE A 9 -1.37 17.80 -4.31
C PHE A 9 -1.37 16.93 -5.58
N THR A 10 -0.96 15.66 -5.45
CA THR A 10 -0.87 14.68 -6.54
C THR A 10 -1.62 13.40 -6.19
N ARG A 11 -2.00 12.65 -7.24
CA ARG A 11 -2.44 11.26 -7.12
C ARG A 11 -1.31 10.36 -7.59
N GLU A 12 -0.75 9.60 -6.66
CA GLU A 12 0.42 8.75 -6.89
C GLU A 12 0.01 7.28 -6.69
N PRO A 13 -0.36 6.55 -7.76
CA PRO A 13 -0.61 5.12 -7.65
C PRO A 13 0.71 4.39 -7.37
N ILE A 14 0.71 3.59 -6.30
CA ILE A 14 1.85 2.74 -5.91
C ILE A 14 1.53 1.30 -6.33
N GLY A 15 2.49 0.61 -6.91
CA GLY A 15 2.33 -0.78 -7.35
C GLY A 15 3.64 -1.54 -7.42
N PHE A 16 3.56 -2.85 -7.60
CA PHE A 16 4.73 -3.68 -7.83
C PHE A 16 5.19 -3.58 -9.27
N ALA A 17 6.49 -3.44 -9.47
CA ALA A 17 7.12 -3.52 -10.78
C ALA A 17 7.72 -4.92 -10.99
N VAL A 18 7.49 -5.49 -12.16
CA VAL A 18 8.03 -6.81 -12.56
C VAL A 18 8.73 -6.73 -13.90
N ARG A 19 9.57 -7.71 -14.22
CA ARG A 19 10.17 -7.81 -15.56
C ARG A 19 9.09 -8.07 -16.60
N LYS A 20 9.19 -7.39 -17.74
CA LYS A 20 8.28 -7.59 -18.88
C LYS A 20 8.44 -9.01 -19.44
N GLY A 21 7.34 -9.59 -19.89
CA GLY A 21 7.31 -10.90 -20.58
C GLY A 21 6.66 -12.02 -19.80
N ASP A 22 6.22 -11.77 -18.56
CA ASP A 22 5.55 -12.75 -17.71
C ASP A 22 4.15 -12.26 -17.29
N PRO A 23 3.13 -12.44 -18.15
CA PRO A 23 1.76 -12.02 -17.83
C PRO A 23 1.11 -12.86 -16.73
N ASP A 24 1.52 -14.12 -16.58
CA ASP A 24 0.98 -15.02 -15.55
C ASP A 24 1.38 -14.55 -14.16
N PHE A 25 2.63 -14.09 -14.00
CA PHE A 25 3.08 -13.53 -12.73
C PHE A 25 2.37 -12.22 -12.38
N VAL A 26 2.10 -11.36 -13.37
CA VAL A 26 1.29 -10.14 -13.14
C VAL A 26 -0.11 -10.51 -12.67
N ASN A 27 -0.78 -11.44 -13.35
CA ASN A 27 -2.11 -11.90 -12.98
C ASN A 27 -2.15 -12.51 -11.57
N PHE A 28 -1.10 -13.25 -11.19
CA PHE A 28 -0.95 -13.79 -9.84
C PHE A 28 -0.88 -12.67 -8.80
N LEU A 29 -0.06 -11.64 -9.02
CA LEU A 29 0.07 -10.50 -8.11
C LEU A 29 -1.26 -9.74 -7.98
N ASP A 30 -1.93 -9.45 -9.09
CA ASP A 30 -3.22 -8.73 -9.09
C ASP A 30 -4.31 -9.52 -8.33
N SER A 31 -4.35 -10.84 -8.53
CA SER A 31 -5.25 -11.74 -7.80
C SER A 31 -4.91 -11.77 -6.30
N TRP A 32 -3.62 -11.84 -5.96
CA TRP A 32 -3.17 -11.82 -4.57
C TRP A 32 -3.54 -10.50 -3.88
N ILE A 33 -3.34 -9.35 -4.53
CA ILE A 33 -3.73 -8.03 -4.00
C ILE A 33 -5.22 -8.02 -3.71
N THR A 34 -6.05 -8.48 -4.65
CA THR A 34 -7.51 -8.54 -4.50
C THR A 34 -7.92 -9.38 -3.29
N VAL A 35 -7.30 -10.56 -3.10
CA VAL A 35 -7.57 -11.42 -1.95
C VAL A 35 -7.15 -10.76 -0.63
N LYS A 36 -6.01 -10.07 -0.59
CA LYS A 36 -5.50 -9.40 0.62
C LYS A 36 -6.27 -8.12 0.97
N GLU A 37 -6.79 -7.42 -0.02
CA GLU A 37 -7.74 -6.32 0.16
C GLU A 37 -9.02 -6.85 0.81
N ALA A 38 -9.62 -7.89 0.21
CA ALA A 38 -10.87 -8.49 0.68
C ALA A 38 -10.75 -9.10 2.09
N SER A 39 -9.59 -9.66 2.44
CA SER A 39 -9.34 -10.19 3.77
C SER A 39 -9.05 -9.11 4.82
N GLY A 40 -8.98 -7.83 4.46
CA GLY A 40 -8.62 -6.73 5.35
C GLY A 40 -7.11 -6.63 5.68
N PHE A 41 -6.28 -7.52 5.12
CA PHE A 41 -4.86 -7.60 5.44
C PHE A 41 -4.12 -6.30 5.08
N LEU A 42 -4.39 -5.72 3.91
CA LEU A 42 -3.73 -4.48 3.50
C LEU A 42 -4.13 -3.29 4.40
N ARG A 43 -5.41 -3.21 4.79
CA ARG A 43 -5.93 -2.18 5.69
C ARG A 43 -5.27 -2.24 7.07
N GLU A 44 -5.16 -3.43 7.67
CA GLU A 44 -4.52 -3.61 8.98
C GLU A 44 -3.06 -3.20 8.96
N ARG A 45 -2.35 -3.48 7.87
CA ARG A 45 -0.93 -3.15 7.71
C ARG A 45 -0.75 -1.66 7.49
N LYS A 46 -1.64 -1.02 6.71
CA LYS A 46 -1.68 0.44 6.58
C LYS A 46 -1.85 1.09 7.95
N MET A 47 -2.83 0.62 8.74
CA MET A 47 -3.07 1.16 10.08
C MET A 47 -1.83 1.01 10.96
N TYR A 48 -1.27 -0.20 11.07
CA TYR A 48 -0.10 -0.47 11.91
C TYR A 48 1.11 0.38 11.52
N TRP A 49 1.45 0.46 10.24
CA TRP A 49 2.69 1.14 9.80
C TRP A 49 2.54 2.66 9.64
N PHE A 50 1.36 3.18 9.28
CA PHE A 50 1.18 4.58 8.90
C PHE A 50 0.25 5.38 9.83
N GLU A 51 -0.57 4.72 10.63
CA GLU A 51 -1.58 5.40 11.47
C GLU A 51 -1.32 5.19 12.98
N THR A 52 -0.54 4.18 13.36
CA THR A 52 -0.11 3.94 14.75
C THR A 52 1.41 3.97 14.91
N ARG A 53 1.86 3.91 16.17
CA ARG A 53 3.27 3.81 16.57
C ARG A 53 3.61 2.48 17.24
N ASP A 54 2.75 1.47 17.09
CA ASP A 54 2.91 0.17 17.76
C ASP A 54 4.16 -0.60 17.29
N TRP A 55 4.76 -0.16 16.18
CA TRP A 55 6.03 -0.67 15.67
C TRP A 55 7.25 0.02 16.28
N ALA A 56 7.10 1.20 16.89
CA ALA A 56 8.23 2.01 17.33
C ALA A 56 9.06 1.30 18.41
N ASP A 57 8.40 0.61 19.36
CA ASP A 57 9.05 -0.12 20.45
C ASP A 57 9.80 -1.38 19.98
N ARG A 58 9.62 -1.78 18.70
CA ARG A 58 10.33 -2.90 18.08
C ARG A 58 11.64 -2.50 17.40
N ILE A 59 11.95 -1.20 17.39
CA ILE A 59 13.20 -0.67 16.85
C ILE A 59 14.11 -0.28 18.02
N GLN A 60 15.34 -0.78 18.03
CA GLN A 60 16.39 -0.45 19.02
C GLN A 60 17.12 0.85 18.66
#